data_AF-A0A382HHC0-F1
#
_entry.id   AF-A0A382HHC0-F1
#
_cell.length_a   1.000
_cell.length_b   1.000
_cell.length_c   1.000
_cell.angle_alpha   90.00
_cell.angle_beta   90.00
_cell.angle_gamma   90.00
#
_symmetry.space_group_name_H-M   'P 1'
#
loop_
_entity.id
_entity.type
_entity.pdbx_description
1 polymer ?
#
loop_
_entity_poly.entity_id
_entity_poly.type
_entity_poly.pdbx_seq_one_letter_code
_entity_poly.pdbx_strand_id
1 'polypeptide(L)'
;MATLVSPGVAVTVSDESQYAAATQGTLPLLVIATASNKSDASGSATASGTIPANAGVAYLVSSQRELVETFGEPNFYEVGGSVVQGSETSEYGLLAAYQYLGVSNNAYVIRADVDLSELEASTTEPAGV
;
A
#
# COMPACT_ATOMS: atom_id res chain seq x y z
N MET A 1 1.31 53.00 -10.03
CA MET A 1 1.43 52.75 -8.57
C MET A 1 0.61 53.85 -7.89
N ALA A 2 -0.49 53.50 -7.22
CA ALA A 2 -1.38 54.49 -6.62
C ALA A 2 -0.80 54.97 -5.28
N THR A 3 -0.51 56.26 -5.17
CA THR A 3 -0.08 56.89 -3.91
C THR A 3 -1.30 57.32 -3.11
N LEU A 4 -1.51 56.69 -1.95
CA LEU A 4 -2.56 57.06 -1.00
C LEU A 4 -2.17 58.33 -0.26
N VAL A 5 -2.93 59.42 -0.46
CA VAL A 5 -2.67 60.73 0.17
C VAL A 5 -3.54 60.95 1.44
N SER A 6 -4.34 59.96 1.86
CA SER A 6 -5.10 60.02 3.12
C SER A 6 -5.38 58.60 3.68
N PRO A 7 -5.83 58.43 4.95
CA PRO A 7 -6.01 57.14 5.64
C PRO A 7 -7.10 56.19 5.08
N GLY A 8 -7.51 56.36 3.82
CA GLY A 8 -8.56 55.57 3.17
C GLY A 8 -8.04 54.30 2.49
N VAL A 9 -8.97 53.53 1.89
CA VAL A 9 -8.70 52.33 1.10
C VAL A 9 -8.72 52.68 -0.39
N ALA A 10 -7.64 52.38 -1.11
CA ALA A 10 -7.64 52.41 -2.58
C ALA A 10 -8.13 51.06 -3.11
N VAL A 11 -9.21 51.08 -3.88
CA VAL A 11 -9.77 49.89 -4.55
C VAL A 11 -9.42 49.96 -6.02
N THR A 12 -8.73 48.94 -6.53
CA THR A 12 -8.50 48.73 -7.97
C THR A 12 -9.20 47.45 -8.38
N VAL A 13 -10.04 47.52 -9.41
CA VAL A 13 -10.68 46.34 -10.00
C VAL A 13 -9.76 45.84 -11.11
N SER A 14 -9.32 44.60 -10.98
CA SER A 14 -8.54 43.88 -11.97
C SER A 14 -9.31 42.63 -12.33
N ASP A 15 -9.54 42.40 -13.63
CA ASP A 15 -10.25 41.22 -14.11
C ASP A 15 -9.20 40.13 -14.36
N GLU A 16 -9.19 39.11 -13.50
CA GLU A 16 -8.19 38.05 -13.53
C GLU A 16 -8.89 36.70 -13.49
N SER A 17 -8.75 35.92 -14.57
CA SER A 17 -9.31 34.58 -14.65
C SER A 17 -8.42 33.61 -13.90
N GLN A 18 -8.90 33.04 -12.80
CA GLN A 18 -8.24 31.92 -12.13
C GLN A 18 -8.85 30.60 -12.59
N TYR A 19 -8.03 29.77 -13.24
CA TYR A 19 -8.38 28.36 -13.45
C TYR A 19 -7.91 27.57 -12.22
N ALA A 20 -8.83 26.94 -11.51
CA ALA A 20 -8.46 25.93 -10.53
C ALA A 20 -7.80 24.76 -11.29
N ALA A 21 -6.60 24.35 -10.86
CA ALA A 21 -5.98 23.16 -11.40
C ALA A 21 -6.91 21.95 -11.18
N ALA A 22 -6.99 21.04 -12.17
CA ALA A 22 -7.71 19.79 -11.98
C ALA A 22 -7.19 19.10 -10.72
N THR A 23 -8.07 18.83 -9.76
CA THR A 23 -7.71 18.08 -8.56
C THR A 23 -7.23 16.71 -9.01
N GLN A 24 -5.93 16.46 -8.87
CA GLN A 24 -5.38 15.12 -9.05
C GLN A 24 -6.07 14.22 -8.04
N GLY A 25 -6.67 13.12 -8.50
CA GLY A 25 -7.32 12.16 -7.62
C GLY A 25 -6.37 11.70 -6.52
N THR A 26 -6.88 11.46 -5.32
CA THR A 26 -6.07 10.97 -4.20
C THR A 26 -5.55 9.57 -4.51
N LEU A 27 -4.23 9.39 -4.43
CA LEU A 27 -3.58 8.11 -4.60
C LEU A 27 -3.20 7.56 -3.22
N PRO A 28 -3.77 6.42 -2.78
CA PRO A 28 -3.55 5.93 -1.43
C PRO A 28 -2.17 5.30 -1.28
N LEU A 29 -1.65 5.38 -0.06
CA LEU A 29 -0.53 4.59 0.40
C LEU A 29 -1.04 3.49 1.33
N LEU A 30 -0.78 2.24 0.99
CA LEU A 30 -1.10 1.07 1.80
C LEU A 30 0.18 0.49 2.38
N VAL A 31 0.27 0.46 3.70
CA VAL A 31 1.35 -0.24 4.43
C VAL A 31 0.82 -1.60 4.83
N ILE A 32 1.45 -2.66 4.33
CA ILE A 32 0.96 -4.03 4.47
C ILE A 32 1.99 -4.90 5.19
N ALA A 33 1.52 -5.78 6.07
CA ALA A 33 2.32 -6.89 6.57
C ALA A 33 2.16 -8.08 5.62
N THR A 34 3.25 -8.80 5.35
CA THR A 34 3.26 -9.97 4.47
C THR A 34 4.34 -10.95 4.92
N ALA A 35 4.14 -12.24 4.66
CA ALA A 35 5.19 -13.24 4.83
C ALA A 35 6.38 -12.93 3.92
N SER A 36 7.59 -13.22 4.38
CA SER A 36 8.79 -12.97 3.59
C SER A 36 8.97 -13.98 2.46
N ASN A 37 9.61 -13.54 1.38
CA ASN A 37 10.08 -14.39 0.27
C ASN A 37 9.00 -15.27 -0.38
N LYS A 38 7.77 -14.75 -0.50
CA LYS A 38 6.68 -15.45 -1.20
C LYS A 38 7.02 -15.62 -2.68
N SER A 39 6.41 -16.62 -3.31
CA SER A 39 6.47 -16.74 -4.77
C SER A 39 5.68 -15.62 -5.44
N ASP A 40 6.13 -15.18 -6.61
CA ASP A 40 5.34 -14.38 -7.53
C ASP A 40 4.12 -15.18 -8.05
N ALA A 41 3.20 -14.50 -8.73
CA ALA A 41 2.01 -15.14 -9.29
C ALA A 41 2.34 -16.16 -10.39
N SER A 42 3.54 -16.10 -10.98
CA SER A 42 4.02 -17.06 -11.97
C SER A 42 4.57 -18.35 -11.36
N GLY A 43 4.83 -18.39 -10.05
CA GLY A 43 5.47 -19.53 -9.39
C GLY A 43 6.97 -19.68 -9.69
N SER A 44 7.55 -18.75 -10.45
CA SER A 44 8.89 -18.92 -11.04
C SER A 44 9.97 -18.11 -10.34
N ALA A 45 9.59 -17.09 -9.58
CA ALA A 45 10.52 -16.23 -8.86
C ALA A 45 9.98 -15.84 -7.49
N THR A 46 10.85 -15.29 -6.65
CA THR A 46 10.43 -14.64 -5.41
C THR A 46 9.79 -13.29 -5.74
N ALA A 47 8.61 -13.05 -5.20
CA ALA A 47 7.90 -11.79 -5.27
C ALA A 47 8.75 -10.68 -4.63
N SER A 48 9.26 -9.78 -5.47
CA SER A 48 10.31 -8.82 -5.08
C SER A 48 9.91 -7.91 -3.90
N GLY A 49 8.63 -7.55 -3.79
CA GLY A 49 8.08 -6.75 -2.69
C GLY A 49 7.96 -7.49 -1.35
N THR A 50 8.21 -8.80 -1.33
CA THR A 50 8.20 -9.63 -0.09
C THR A 50 9.59 -9.91 0.46
N ILE A 51 10.64 -9.47 -0.22
CA ILE A 51 12.02 -9.66 0.24
C ILE A 51 12.25 -8.77 1.47
N PRO A 52 12.80 -9.31 2.59
CA PRO A 52 13.09 -8.55 3.81
C PRO A 52 13.81 -7.22 3.57
N ALA A 53 14.84 -7.24 2.72
CA ALA A 53 15.64 -6.07 2.36
C ALA A 53 14.86 -4.95 1.65
N ASN A 54 13.67 -5.24 1.12
CA ASN A 54 12.81 -4.27 0.44
C ASN A 54 11.69 -3.73 1.35
N ALA A 55 11.73 -3.99 2.67
CA ALA A 55 10.85 -3.35 3.63
C ALA A 55 10.97 -1.81 3.56
N GLY A 56 9.85 -1.12 3.73
CA GLY A 56 9.81 0.35 3.70
C GLY A 56 9.96 0.98 2.30
N VAL A 57 10.17 0.19 1.25
CA VAL A 57 10.23 0.68 -0.14
C VAL A 57 8.82 0.80 -0.71
N ALA A 58 8.51 1.96 -1.31
CA ALA A 58 7.22 2.22 -1.94
C ALA A 58 7.18 1.73 -3.39
N TYR A 59 6.26 0.83 -3.68
CA TYR A 59 5.95 0.34 -5.02
C TYR A 59 4.71 1.05 -5.53
N LEU A 60 4.81 1.70 -6.69
CA LEU A 60 3.62 2.16 -7.41
C LEU A 60 3.05 0.98 -8.18
N VAL A 61 1.87 0.52 -7.78
CA VAL A 61 1.20 -0.64 -8.37
C VAL A 61 -0.07 -0.17 -9.09
N SER A 62 -0.24 -0.61 -10.34
CA SER A 62 -1.29 -0.14 -11.25
C SER A 62 -2.39 -1.18 -11.54
N SER A 63 -2.24 -2.41 -11.08
CA SER A 63 -3.24 -3.45 -11.29
C SER A 63 -3.16 -4.57 -10.26
N GLN A 64 -4.26 -5.32 -10.12
CA GLN A 64 -4.30 -6.55 -9.33
C GLN A 64 -3.22 -7.56 -9.75
N ARG A 65 -3.00 -7.72 -11.06
CA ARG A 65 -1.97 -8.61 -11.60
C ARG A 65 -0.56 -8.18 -11.18
N GLU A 66 -0.26 -6.89 -11.34
CA GLU A 66 1.04 -6.35 -10.93
C GLU A 66 1.25 -6.47 -9.42
N LEU A 67 0.19 -6.30 -8.62
CA LEU A 67 0.25 -6.50 -7.18
C LEU A 67 0.67 -7.92 -6.81
N VAL A 68 0.02 -8.94 -7.36
CA VAL A 68 0.35 -10.34 -7.05
C VAL A 68 1.69 -10.78 -7.64
N GLU A 69 2.15 -10.17 -8.73
CA GLU A 69 3.50 -10.39 -9.22
C GLU A 69 4.55 -9.79 -8.27
N THR A 70 4.25 -8.63 -7.69
CA THR A 70 5.18 -7.91 -6.81
C THR A 70 5.18 -8.46 -5.38
N PHE A 71 4.03 -8.84 -4.84
CA PHE A 71 3.84 -9.23 -3.43
C PHE A 71 3.32 -10.66 -3.22
N GLY A 72 3.10 -11.43 -4.29
CA GLY A 72 2.48 -12.75 -4.24
C GLY A 72 0.99 -12.70 -3.96
N GLU A 73 0.33 -13.87 -4.00
CA GLU A 73 -1.08 -14.00 -3.61
C GLU A 73 -1.25 -13.83 -2.09
N PRO A 74 -2.32 -13.20 -1.59
CA PRO A 74 -2.54 -13.05 -0.14
C PRO A 74 -2.68 -14.40 0.57
N ASN A 75 -1.85 -14.61 1.59
CA ASN A 75 -1.92 -15.79 2.45
C ASN A 75 -2.89 -15.56 3.61
N PHE A 76 -3.70 -16.57 3.92
CA PHE A 76 -4.62 -16.55 5.04
C PHE A 76 -4.33 -17.71 5.98
N TYR A 77 -4.46 -17.45 7.28
CA TYR A 77 -4.39 -18.50 8.29
C TYR A 77 -5.59 -19.43 8.17
N GLU A 78 -5.31 -20.74 8.12
CA GLU A 78 -6.31 -21.78 7.96
C GLU A 78 -6.19 -22.86 9.03
N VAL A 79 -7.34 -23.31 9.53
CA VAL A 79 -7.43 -24.47 10.42
C VAL A 79 -8.40 -25.47 9.80
N GLY A 80 -7.92 -26.68 9.55
CA GLY A 80 -8.73 -27.73 8.92
C GLY A 80 -9.21 -27.38 7.50
N GLY A 81 -8.43 -26.58 6.75
CA GLY A 81 -8.75 -26.14 5.38
C GLY A 81 -9.81 -25.05 5.30
N SER A 82 -10.12 -24.39 6.42
CA SER A 82 -11.01 -23.23 6.47
C SER A 82 -10.25 -22.02 6.99
N VAL A 83 -10.40 -20.89 6.28
CA VAL A 83 -9.84 -19.60 6.71
C VAL A 83 -10.44 -19.17 8.04
N VAL A 84 -9.57 -18.89 9.01
CA VAL A 84 -9.96 -18.29 10.28
C VAL A 84 -10.09 -16.79 10.09
N GLN A 85 -11.33 -16.32 10.03
CA GLN A 85 -11.61 -14.90 9.83
C GLN A 85 -11.15 -14.07 11.02
N GLY A 86 -10.40 -13.00 10.74
CA GLY A 86 -9.86 -12.10 11.76
C GLY A 86 -8.55 -12.56 12.39
N SER A 87 -7.91 -13.63 11.89
CA SER A 87 -6.56 -14.01 12.35
C SER A 87 -5.57 -12.88 12.13
N GLU A 88 -4.74 -12.56 13.13
CA GLU A 88 -3.75 -11.48 13.01
C GLU A 88 -2.62 -11.79 12.02
N THR A 89 -2.39 -13.07 11.74
CA THR A 89 -1.34 -13.56 10.83
C THR A 89 -1.77 -13.64 9.36
N SER A 90 -3.05 -13.35 9.08
CA SER A 90 -3.58 -13.30 7.72
C SER A 90 -3.23 -11.97 7.01
N GLU A 91 -2.95 -12.04 5.71
CA GLU A 91 -2.52 -10.90 4.89
C GLU A 91 -3.68 -9.99 4.42
N TYR A 92 -4.52 -9.56 5.36
CA TYR A 92 -5.68 -8.70 5.08
C TYR A 92 -5.29 -7.36 4.43
N GLY A 93 -4.11 -6.82 4.76
CA GLY A 93 -3.59 -5.60 4.13
C GLY A 93 -3.32 -5.78 2.64
N LEU A 94 -2.72 -6.91 2.26
CA LEU A 94 -2.45 -7.25 0.86
C LEU A 94 -3.75 -7.53 0.10
N LEU A 95 -4.72 -8.21 0.74
CA LEU A 95 -6.07 -8.37 0.17
C LEU A 95 -6.75 -7.00 -0.04
N ALA A 96 -6.64 -6.07 0.91
CA ALA A 96 -7.23 -4.74 0.76
C ALA A 96 -6.63 -3.98 -0.44
N ALA A 97 -5.32 -4.06 -0.64
CA ALA A 97 -4.64 -3.51 -1.83
C ALA A 97 -5.17 -4.16 -3.12
N TYR A 98 -5.33 -5.49 -3.11
CA TYR A 98 -5.87 -6.24 -4.24
C TYR A 98 -7.31 -5.80 -4.58
N GLN A 99 -8.18 -5.68 -3.59
CA GLN A 99 -9.56 -5.24 -3.80
C GLN A 99 -9.63 -3.79 -4.28
N TYR A 100 -8.80 -2.90 -3.73
CA TYR A 100 -8.73 -1.51 -4.17
C TYR A 100 -8.32 -1.40 -5.65
N LEU A 101 -7.30 -2.15 -6.06
CA LEU A 101 -6.83 -2.18 -7.47
C LEU A 101 -7.81 -2.89 -8.43
N GLY A 102 -8.86 -3.54 -7.90
CA GLY A 102 -9.96 -4.06 -8.72
C GLY A 102 -10.97 -2.99 -9.12
N VAL A 103 -11.01 -1.86 -8.42
CA VAL A 103 -11.95 -0.75 -8.66
C VAL A 103 -11.27 0.58 -9.00
N SER A 104 -9.95 0.66 -8.83
CA SER A 104 -9.11 1.85 -9.07
C SER A 104 -7.82 1.47 -9.80
N ASN A 105 -7.12 2.48 -10.33
CA ASN A 105 -6.05 2.28 -11.30
C ASN A 105 -4.64 2.33 -10.71
N ASN A 106 -4.41 2.92 -9.52
CA ASN A 106 -3.06 3.03 -8.95
C ASN A 106 -3.08 3.14 -7.42
N ALA A 107 -2.13 2.50 -6.74
CA ALA A 107 -1.86 2.68 -5.32
C ALA A 107 -0.35 2.59 -5.03
N TYR A 108 0.12 3.30 -4.02
CA TYR A 108 1.42 3.00 -3.42
C TYR A 108 1.25 1.87 -2.41
N VAL A 109 2.12 0.86 -2.48
CA VAL A 109 2.13 -0.26 -1.54
C VAL A 109 3.53 -0.38 -0.94
N ILE A 110 3.61 -0.47 0.38
CA ILE A 110 4.85 -0.66 1.14
C ILE A 110 4.71 -1.91 1.99
N ARG A 111 5.71 -2.79 1.92
CA ARG A 111 5.87 -3.87 2.91
C ARG A 111 6.37 -3.28 4.22
N ALA A 112 5.64 -3.55 5.30
CA ALA A 112 6.08 -3.31 6.67
C ALA A 112 7.25 -4.24 7.02
N ASP A 113 8.15 -3.79 7.89
CA ASP A 113 9.28 -4.58 8.37
C ASP A 113 8.83 -5.57 9.46
N VAL A 114 7.96 -6.50 9.08
CA VAL A 114 7.44 -7.59 9.91
C VAL A 114 7.17 -8.79 9.02
N ASP A 115 7.55 -9.97 9.48
CA ASP A 115 7.29 -11.23 8.79
C ASP A 115 6.12 -11.96 9.45
N LEU A 116 4.99 -12.06 8.75
CA LEU A 116 3.81 -12.76 9.25
C LEU A 116 4.03 -14.28 9.38
N SER A 117 4.96 -14.87 8.62
CA SER A 117 5.26 -16.31 8.71
C SER A 117 5.97 -16.67 10.01
N GLU A 118 6.68 -15.72 10.63
CA GLU A 118 7.35 -15.90 11.92
C GLU A 118 6.42 -15.73 13.11
N LEU A 119 5.23 -15.13 12.92
CA LEU A 119 4.25 -14.92 13.98
C LEU A 119 3.30 -16.12 14.16
N GLU A 120 3.38 -17.10 13.27
CA GLU A 120 2.60 -18.34 13.37
C GLU A 120 3.13 -19.24 14.49
N ALA A 121 2.21 -19.80 15.27
CA ALA A 121 2.58 -20.68 16.38
C ALA A 121 3.13 -22.01 15.85
N SER A 122 4.35 -22.37 16.27
CA SER A 122 4.94 -23.67 15.98
C SER A 122 4.63 -24.69 17.08
N THR A 123 4.20 -25.89 16.70
CA THR A 123 4.10 -27.05 17.60
C THR A 123 5.43 -27.78 17.78
N THR A 124 6.45 -27.41 16.99
CA THR A 124 7.80 -27.95 17.13
C THR A 124 8.48 -27.24 18.27
N GLU A 125 8.91 -28.01 19.27
CA GLU A 125 9.68 -27.48 20.41
C GLU A 125 10.95 -26.78 19.91
N PRO A 126 11.32 -25.61 20.46
CA PRO A 126 12.57 -24.95 20.11
C PRO A 126 13.76 -25.85 20.43
N ALA A 127 14.46 -26.31 19.41
CA ALA A 127 15.77 -26.90 19.58
C ALA A 127 16.75 -25.75 19.82
N GLY A 128 17.07 -25.48 21.09
CA GLY A 128 18.11 -24.50 21.44
C GLY A 128 19.40 -24.82 20.67
N VAL A 129 19.95 -23.79 20.01
CA VAL A 129 21.24 -23.87 19.29
C VAL A 129 22.39 -24.19 20.23
#